data_AF-A0A1Q7MTR6-F1
#
_entry.id   AF-A0A1Q7MTR6-F1
#
_cell.length_a   1.000
_cell.length_b   1.000
_cell.length_c   1.000
_cell.angle_alpha   90.00
_cell.angle_beta   90.00
_cell.angle_gamma   90.00
#
_symmetry.space_group_name_H-M   'P 1'
#
loop_
_entity.id
_entity.type
_entity.pdbx_description
1 polymer ?
#
loop_
_entity_poly.entity_id
_entity_poly.type
_entity_poly.pdbx_seq_one_letter_code
_entity_poly.pdbx_strand_id
1 'polypeptide(L)'
;MIAAYQEQHHALAERLNHLVDATWNRPAWLIRGEQEIILRDSIGGLLWIALFDAVHHRGQLSTYIRPMGGKVPSIYGPSGDAPARQ
;
A
#
# COMPACT_ATOMS: atom_id res chain seq x y z
N MET A 1 1.29 -16.70 3.27
CA MET A 1 1.44 -15.36 2.65
C MET A 1 0.08 -14.67 2.46
N ILE A 2 -0.87 -15.24 1.71
CA ILE A 2 -2.19 -14.61 1.48
C ILE A 2 -2.99 -14.42 2.78
N ALA A 3 -3.08 -15.46 3.62
CA ALA A 3 -3.79 -15.37 4.90
C ALA A 3 -3.22 -14.26 5.81
N ALA A 4 -1.89 -14.19 5.93
CA ALA A 4 -1.22 -13.13 6.66
C ALA A 4 -1.51 -11.74 6.08
N TYR A 5 -1.50 -11.59 4.75
CA TYR A 5 -1.87 -10.33 4.11
C TYR A 5 -3.31 -9.92 4.45
N GLN A 6 -4.27 -10.86 4.38
CA GLN A 6 -5.67 -10.59 4.72
C GLN A 6 -5.85 -10.18 6.18
N GLU A 7 -5.21 -10.90 7.10
CA GLU A 7 -5.24 -10.59 8.53
C GLU A 7 -4.68 -9.19 8.81
N GLN A 8 -3.47 -8.88 8.30
CA GLN A 8 -2.84 -7.58 8.53
C GLN A 8 -3.59 -6.43 7.84
N HIS A 9 -4.17 -6.68 6.66
CA HIS A 9 -4.99 -5.71 5.96
C HIS A 9 -6.24 -5.33 6.77
N HIS A 10 -6.97 -6.32 7.30
CA HIS A 10 -8.14 -6.06 8.14
C HIS A 10 -7.76 -5.32 9.43
N ALA A 11 -6.70 -5.77 10.11
CA ALA A 11 -6.23 -5.13 11.33
C ALA A 11 -5.81 -3.67 11.10
N LEU A 12 -5.15 -3.37 9.97
CA LEU A 12 -4.80 -2.00 9.60
C LEU A 12 -6.05 -1.17 9.28
N ALA A 13 -6.98 -1.71 8.50
CA ALA A 13 -8.20 -1.01 8.12
C ALA A 13 -9.05 -0.60 9.34
N GLU A 14 -9.22 -1.48 10.32
CA GLU A 14 -9.91 -1.14 11.57
C GLU A 14 -9.22 0.00 12.33
N ARG A 15 -7.89 -0.05 12.47
CA ARG A 15 -7.12 1.01 13.15
C ARG A 15 -7.23 2.35 12.43
N LEU A 16 -7.24 2.33 11.10
CA LEU A 16 -7.39 3.55 10.30
C LEU A 16 -8.79 4.17 10.46
N ASN A 17 -9.85 3.36 10.52
CA ASN A 17 -11.22 3.85 10.73
C ASN A 17 -11.42 4.54 12.09
N HIS A 18 -10.63 4.18 13.10
CA HIS A 18 -10.67 4.80 14.42
C HIS A 18 -9.61 5.89 14.62
N LEU A 19 -8.79 6.18 13.60
CA LEU A 19 -7.73 7.16 13.73
C LEU A 19 -8.31 8.58 13.69
N VAL A 20 -8.03 9.36 14.72
CA VAL A 20 -8.49 10.76 14.80
C VAL A 20 -7.49 11.72 14.12
N ASP A 21 -7.99 12.85 13.63
CA ASP A 21 -7.19 13.88 12.94
C ASP A 21 -5.98 14.36 13.75
N ALA A 22 -6.12 14.48 15.07
CA ALA A 22 -5.01 14.87 15.94
C ALA A 22 -3.84 13.85 15.88
N THR A 23 -4.16 12.56 15.71
CA THR A 23 -3.16 11.51 15.56
C THR A 23 -2.61 11.47 14.14
N TRP A 24 -3.48 11.62 13.13
CA TRP A 24 -3.07 11.70 11.73
C TRP A 24 -1.99 12.77 11.49
N ASN A 25 -2.17 13.96 12.08
CA ASN A 25 -1.27 15.10 11.90
C ASN A 25 -0.06 15.09 12.86
N ARG A 26 0.06 14.10 13.75
CA ARG A 26 1.16 14.04 14.72
C ARG A 26 2.49 13.76 14.00
N PRO A 27 3.59 14.46 14.34
CA PRO A 27 4.92 14.15 13.79
C PRO A 27 5.35 12.72 14.08
N ALA A 28 5.98 12.09 13.10
CA ALA A 28 6.48 10.73 13.13
C ALA A 28 7.78 10.61 12.32
N TRP A 29 8.47 9.48 12.53
CA TRP A 29 9.76 9.20 11.91
C TRP A 29 9.79 7.77 11.41
N LEU A 30 10.27 7.58 10.19
CA LEU A 30 10.74 6.29 9.72
C LEU A 30 12.22 6.18 10.05
N ILE A 31 12.58 5.21 10.89
CA ILE A 31 13.94 5.04 11.41
C ILE A 31 14.57 3.78 10.79
N ARG A 32 15.84 3.87 10.37
CA ARG A 32 16.70 2.75 10.00
C ARG A 32 17.68 2.48 11.14
N GLY A 33 17.70 1.25 11.65
CA GLY A 33 18.53 0.92 12.81
C GLY A 33 18.10 1.70 14.04
N GLU A 34 19.06 2.15 14.86
CA GLU A 34 18.74 2.78 16.15
C GLU A 34 18.54 4.30 16.06
N GLN A 35 19.15 4.97 15.09
CA GLN A 35 19.31 6.45 15.14
C GLN A 35 19.15 7.16 13.80
N GLU A 36 19.15 6.46 12.67
CA GLU A 36 19.07 7.12 11.37
C GLU A 36 17.61 7.39 10.99
N ILE A 37 17.20 8.65 11.05
CA ILE A 37 15.90 9.08 10.51
C ILE A 37 16.01 9.06 8.98
N ILE A 38 15.32 8.11 8.35
CA ILE A 38 15.20 8.04 6.88
C ILE A 38 14.25 9.12 6.38
N LEU A 39 13.15 9.31 7.12
CA LEU A 39 12.10 10.23 6.74
C LEU A 39 11.37 10.76 7.97
N ARG A 40 11.05 12.06 7.93
CA ARG A 40 10.23 12.74 8.93
C ARG A 40 9.02 13.37 8.25
N ASP A 41 7.83 13.05 8.75
CA ASP A 41 6.54 13.60 8.30
C ASP A 41 5.53 13.50 9.45
N SER A 42 4.26 13.77 9.19
CA SER A 42 3.13 13.33 10.01
C SER A 42 2.91 11.81 9.88
N ILE A 43 2.19 11.21 10.83
CA ILE A 43 1.71 9.81 10.71
C ILE A 43 0.97 9.62 9.38
N GLY A 44 0.10 10.56 9.03
CA GLY A 44 -0.64 10.55 7.77
C GLY A 44 0.26 10.57 6.53
N GLY A 45 1.29 11.41 6.53
CA GLY A 45 2.27 11.48 5.44
C GLY A 45 3.02 10.16 5.25
N LEU A 46 3.44 9.51 6.34
CA LEU A 46 4.09 8.20 6.27
C LEU A 46 3.12 7.11 5.77
N LEU A 47 1.85 7.15 6.17
CA LEU A 47 0.82 6.22 5.68
C LEU A 47 0.53 6.41 4.18
N TRP A 48 0.53 7.66 3.69
CA TRP A 48 0.43 7.94 2.26
C TRP A 48 1.60 7.35 1.47
N ILE A 49 2.82 7.47 2.00
CA ILE A 49 4.01 6.89 1.36
C ILE A 49 3.88 5.37 1.29
N ALA A 50 3.47 4.71 2.37
CA ALA A 50 3.23 3.26 2.37
C ALA A 50 2.15 2.83 1.36
N LEU A 51 1.08 3.64 1.21
CA LEU A 51 0.04 3.37 0.22
C LEU A 51 0.56 3.53 -1.22
N PHE A 52 1.32 4.59 -1.50
CA PHE A 52 1.88 4.81 -2.83
C PHE A 52 2.94 3.77 -3.20
N ASP A 53 3.72 3.30 -2.23
CA ASP A 53 4.64 2.16 -2.39
C ASP A 53 3.87 0.88 -2.79
N ALA A 54 2.79 0.56 -2.08
CA ALA A 54 1.94 -0.59 -2.42
C ALA A 54 1.30 -0.46 -3.82
N VAL A 55 0.83 0.74 -4.18
CA VAL A 55 0.29 1.07 -5.52
C VAL A 55 1.36 0.90 -6.61
N HIS A 56 2.58 1.36 -6.34
CA HIS A 56 3.73 1.25 -7.24
C HIS A 56 4.11 -0.23 -7.47
N HIS A 57 4.31 -1.00 -6.40
CA HIS A 57 4.68 -2.41 -6.51
C HIS A 57 3.56 -3.28 -7.10
N ARG A 58 2.28 -2.90 -6.92
CA ARG A 58 1.16 -3.53 -7.64
C ARG A 58 1.26 -3.31 -9.15
N GLY A 59 1.64 -2.10 -9.58
CA GLY A 59 1.93 -1.79 -10.98
C GLY A 59 3.10 -2.63 -11.51
N GLN A 60 4.19 -2.71 -10.75
CA GLN A 60 5.35 -3.54 -11.10
C GLN A 60 4.99 -5.03 -11.24
N LEU A 61 4.22 -5.59 -10.30
CA LEU A 61 3.79 -6.99 -10.37
C LEU A 61 3.01 -7.30 -11.65
N SER A 62 2.21 -6.34 -12.14
CA SER A 62 1.43 -6.51 -13.38
C SER A 62 2.31 -6.75 -14.61
N THR A 63 3.54 -6.22 -14.63
CA THR A 63 4.47 -6.43 -15.76
C THR A 63 5.09 -7.83 -15.73
N TYR A 64 5.13 -8.47 -14.56
CA TYR A 64 5.60 -9.85 -14.43
C TYR A 64 4.53 -10.89 -14.74
N ILE A 65 3.25 -10.61 -14.45
CA ILE A 65 2.15 -11.60 -14.62
C ILE A 65 2.05 -12.12 -16.06
N ARG A 66 2.07 -11.24 -17.06
CA ARG A 66 1.91 -11.61 -18.47
C ARG A 66 3.02 -12.53 -19.02
N PRO A 67 4.32 -12.21 -18.87
CA PRO A 67 5.38 -13.10 -19.34
C PRO A 67 5.42 -14.45 -18.59
N MET A 68 4.83 -14.53 -17.38
CA MET A 68 4.64 -15.79 -16.67
C MET A 68 3.38 -16.57 -17.11
N GLY A 69 2.71 -16.15 -18.19
CA GLY A 69 1.50 -16.81 -18.72
C GLY A 69 0.21 -16.51 -17.95
N GLY A 70 0.26 -15.61 -16.97
CA GLY A 70 -0.92 -15.18 -16.22
C GLY A 70 -1.74 -14.09 -16.94
N LYS A 71 -3.01 -13.96 -16.56
CA LYS A 71 -3.90 -12.88 -17.04
C LYS A 71 -3.74 -11.64 -16.15
N VAL A 72 -3.44 -10.49 -16.74
CA VAL A 72 -3.29 -9.23 -15.99
C VAL A 72 -4.67 -8.71 -15.59
N PRO A 73 -4.98 -8.51 -14.31
CA PRO A 73 -6.29 -7.99 -13.91
C PRO A 73 -6.46 -6.51 -14.29
N SER A 74 -7.70 -6.03 -14.29
CA SER A 74 -7.99 -4.58 -14.26
C SER A 74 -7.48 -3.99 -12.95
N ILE A 75 -6.70 -2.89 -13.00
CA ILE A 75 -6.10 -2.25 -11.83
C ILE A 75 -6.64 -0.83 -11.65
N TYR A 76 -6.25 0.12 -12.51
CA TYR A 76 -6.75 1.51 -12.54
C TYR A 76 -7.64 1.79 -13.76
N GLY A 77 -8.00 0.73 -14.47
CA GLY A 77 -8.67 0.73 -15.75
C GLY A 77 -8.59 -0.66 -16.37
N PRO A 78 -9.16 -0.86 -17.57
CA PRO A 78 -9.11 -2.15 -18.25
C PRO A 78 -7.65 -2.55 -18.52
N SER A 79 -7.42 -3.86 -18.60
CA SER A 79 -6.18 -4.43 -19.11
C SER A 79 -6.46 -5.11 -20.46
N GLY A 80 -5.41 -5.58 -21.14
CA GLY A 80 -5.58 -6.44 -22.32
C GLY A 80 -6.28 -7.78 -22.01
N ASP A 81 -6.37 -8.18 -20.74
CA ASP A 81 -6.91 -9.49 -20.33
C ASP A 81 -8.21 -9.38 -19.51
N ALA A 82 -8.61 -8.18 -19.10
CA ALA A 82 -9.77 -7.94 -18.24
C ALA A 82 -10.44 -6.58 -18.53
N PRO A 83 -11.78 -6.51 -18.58
CA PRO A 83 -12.49 -5.25 -18.72
C PRO A 83 -12.32 -4.37 -17.48
N ALA A 84 -12.67 -3.08 -17.58
CA ALA A 84 -12.74 -2.19 -16.43
C ALA A 84 -13.71 -2.78 -15.39
N ARG A 85 -13.36 -2.71 -14.10
CA ARG A 85 -14.30 -3.06 -13.04
C ARG A 85 -15.45 -2.03 -13.02
N GLN A 86 -16.68 -2.53 -12.93
CA GLN A 86 -17.88 -1.73 -12.71
C GLN A 86 -17.98 -1.31 -11.24
#